data_AF-A0A1Y5DA84-F1
#
_entry.id   AF-A0A1Y5DA84-F1
#
_cell.length_a   1.000
_cell.length_b   1.000
_cell.length_c   1.000
_cell.angle_alpha   90.00
_cell.angle_beta   90.00
_cell.angle_gamma   90.00
#
_symmetry.space_group_name_H-M   'P 1'
#
loop_
_entity.id
_entity.type
_entity.pdbx_description
1 polymer ?
#
loop_
_entity_poly.entity_id
_entity_poly.type
_entity_poly.pdbx_seq_one_letter_code
_entity_poly.pdbx_strand_id
1 'polypeptide(L)' 'MKTLDDVLFKDLLTKAELSDRKRSHHCLHTEHEDPVQRMCIALKKGTYVRPHFHGQKSKWELLLVLKGSLALVIFNQAGE' A
#
# COMPACT_ATOMS: atom_id res chain seq x y z
N MET A 1 -19.01 5.00 7.80
CA MET A 1 -17.75 4.27 8.11
C MET A 1 -17.37 3.47 6.87
N LYS A 2 -16.15 3.62 6.33
CA LYS A 2 -15.70 2.78 5.20
C LYS A 2 -15.36 1.38 5.72
N THR A 3 -15.94 0.34 5.14
CA THR A 3 -15.75 -1.06 5.57
C THR A 3 -14.74 -1.75 4.66
N LEU A 4 -13.85 -2.55 5.25
CA LEU A 4 -12.95 -3.44 4.52
C LEU A 4 -13.55 -4.84 4.51
N ASP A 5 -14.14 -5.24 3.38
CA ASP A 5 -14.81 -6.52 3.21
C ASP A 5 -14.28 -7.32 2.02
N ASP A 6 -14.76 -8.55 1.89
CA ASP A 6 -14.33 -9.47 0.83
C ASP A 6 -14.68 -9.00 -0.58
N VAL A 7 -15.73 -8.19 -0.72
CA VAL A 7 -16.13 -7.60 -2.00
C VAL A 7 -15.08 -6.59 -2.44
N LEU A 8 -14.70 -5.66 -1.57
CA LEU A 8 -13.64 -4.69 -1.81
C LEU A 8 -12.30 -5.39 -2.11
N PHE A 9 -11.94 -6.40 -1.32
CA PHE A 9 -10.68 -7.12 -1.53
C PHE A 9 -10.63 -7.81 -2.90
N LYS A 10 -11.73 -8.45 -3.31
CA LYS A 10 -11.81 -9.13 -4.62
C LYS A 10 -11.72 -8.15 -5.78
N ASP A 11 -12.41 -7.01 -5.69
CA ASP A 11 -12.35 -5.95 -6.70
C ASP A 11 -10.92 -5.39 -6.84
N LEU A 12 -10.27 -5.05 -5.72
CA LEU A 12 -8.90 -4.56 -5.73
C LEU A 12 -7.93 -5.59 -6.30
N LEU A 13 -8.03 -6.87 -5.92
CA LEU A 13 -7.16 -7.92 -6.46
C LEU A 13 -7.36 -8.11 -7.97
N THR A 14 -8.59 -7.97 -8.47
CA THR A 14 -8.90 -8.03 -9.91
C THR A 14 -8.27 -6.86 -10.66
N LYS A 15 -8.44 -5.64 -10.14
CA LYS A 15 -7.81 -4.43 -10.70
C LYS A 15 -6.28 -4.50 -10.66
N ALA A 16 -5.72 -5.09 -9.61
CA ALA A 16 -4.28 -5.29 -9.49
C ALA A 16 -3.77 -6.29 -10.53
N GLU A 17 -4.49 -7.38 -10.81
CA GLU A 17 -4.09 -8.34 -11.84
C GLU A 17 -4.03 -7.71 -13.23
N LEU A 18 -4.99 -6.83 -13.54
CA LEU A 18 -5.10 -6.16 -14.84
C LEU A 18 -4.12 -4.99 -15.01
N SER A 19 -3.45 -4.51 -13.94
CA SER A 19 -2.51 -3.40 -14.04
C SER A 19 -1.09 -3.88 -14.33
N ASP A 20 -0.35 -3.11 -15.13
CA ASP A 20 1.05 -3.43 -15.49
C ASP A 20 1.94 -3.62 -14.27
N ARG A 21 1.75 -2.76 -13.26
CA ARG A 21 2.51 -2.78 -12.00
C ARG A 21 2.03 -3.84 -11.01
N LYS A 22 1.00 -4.61 -11.34
CA LYS A 22 0.41 -5.66 -10.51
C LYS A 22 -0.08 -5.18 -9.15
N ARG A 23 -0.63 -3.95 -9.11
CA ARG A 23 -1.11 -3.28 -7.89
C ARG A 23 -2.33 -2.40 -8.18
N SER A 24 -3.24 -2.33 -7.21
CA SER A 24 -4.34 -1.36 -7.16
C SER A 24 -4.51 -0.87 -5.73
N HIS A 25 -5.29 0.19 -5.51
CA HIS A 25 -5.59 0.69 -4.18
C HIS A 25 -6.95 1.38 -4.11
N HIS A 26 -7.47 1.50 -2.89
CA HIS A 26 -8.64 2.29 -2.56
C HIS A 26 -8.30 3.29 -1.46
N CYS A 27 -8.51 4.58 -1.71
CA CYS A 27 -8.25 5.65 -0.75
C CYS A 27 -9.32 5.69 0.34
N LEU A 28 -8.88 5.61 1.59
CA LEU A 28 -9.74 5.70 2.78
C LEU A 28 -9.78 7.12 3.34
N HIS A 29 -8.72 7.90 3.14
CA HIS A 29 -8.72 9.35 3.36
C HIS A 29 -9.72 10.05 2.41
N THR A 30 -10.03 11.31 2.70
CA THR A 30 -10.99 12.10 1.94
C THR A 30 -10.24 12.99 0.95
N GLU A 31 -9.22 13.70 1.43
CA GLU A 31 -8.44 14.65 0.65
C GLU A 31 -6.94 14.30 0.67
N HIS A 32 -6.20 14.77 -0.32
CA HIS A 32 -4.75 14.48 -0.45
C HIS A 32 -3.91 15.25 0.58
N GLU A 33 -4.50 16.31 1.13
CA GLU A 33 -3.94 17.18 2.17
C GLU A 33 -4.17 16.60 3.57
N ASP A 34 -4.96 15.52 3.70
CA ASP A 34 -5.17 14.86 4.98
C ASP A 34 -3.81 14.46 5.58
N PRO A 35 -3.56 14.75 6.88
CA PRO A 35 -2.26 14.52 7.52
C PRO A 35 -1.84 13.04 7.54
N VAL A 36 -2.80 12.12 7.36
CA VAL A 36 -2.54 10.69 7.23
C VAL A 36 -3.30 10.14 6.03
N GLN A 37 -2.55 9.73 5.01
CA GLN A 37 -3.08 9.16 3.77
C GLN A 37 -3.35 7.66 3.96
N ARG A 38 -4.58 7.32 4.36
CA ARG A 38 -4.99 5.91 4.57
C ARG A 38 -5.46 5.29 3.27
N MET A 39 -5.04 4.06 2.98
CA MET A 39 -5.47 3.31 1.80
C MET A 39 -5.40 1.80 2.01
N CYS A 40 -6.27 1.06 1.34
CA CYS A 40 -6.18 -0.39 1.20
C CYS A 40 -5.51 -0.70 -0.14
N ILE A 41 -4.42 -1.46 -0.14
CA ILE A 41 -3.62 -1.74 -1.34
C ILE A 41 -3.66 -3.24 -1.62
N ALA A 42 -4.04 -3.62 -2.84
CA ALA A 42 -3.92 -5.00 -3.31
C ALA A 42 -2.63 -5.17 -4.11
N LEU A 43 -1.84 -6.16 -3.71
CA LEU A 43 -0.55 -6.52 -4.29
C LEU A 43 -0.65 -7.92 -4.90
N LYS A 44 -0.25 -8.06 -6.17
CA LYS A 44 -0.18 -9.36 -6.86
C LYS A 44 1.26 -9.78 -7.07
N LYS A 45 1.50 -11.10 -7.20
CA LYS A 45 2.84 -11.65 -7.42
C LYS A 45 3.49 -10.96 -8.64
N GLY A 46 4.76 -10.57 -8.49
CA GLY A 46 5.49 -9.78 -9.49
C GLY A 46 5.39 -8.28 -9.30
N THR A 47 4.53 -7.79 -8.38
CA THR A 47 4.57 -6.38 -7.98
C THR A 47 5.85 -6.06 -7.21
N TYR A 48 6.38 -4.87 -7.44
CA TYR A 48 7.53 -4.35 -6.74
C TYR A 48 7.27 -2.90 -6.34
N VAL A 49 7.45 -2.61 -5.05
CA VAL A 49 7.40 -1.25 -4.52
C VAL A 49 8.84 -0.85 -4.24
N ARG A 50 9.32 0.16 -4.97
CA ARG A 50 10.69 0.65 -4.79
C ARG A 50 10.90 1.12 -3.36
N PRO A 51 12.06 0.80 -2.74
CA PRO A 51 12.43 1.37 -1.46
C PRO A 51 12.49 2.89 -1.59
N HIS A 52 12.10 3.57 -0.52
CA HIS A 52 12.08 5.02 -0.46
C HIS A 52 12.30 5.47 0.99
N PHE A 53 12.72 6.73 1.15
CA PHE A 53 13.10 7.29 2.44
C PHE A 53 12.18 8.44 2.83
N HIS A 54 11.76 8.43 4.10
CA HIS A 54 10.94 9.47 4.72
C HIS A 54 11.83 10.38 5.57
N GLY A 55 12.44 11.40 4.96
CA GLY A 55 13.37 12.30 5.67
C GLY A 55 12.71 13.33 6.59
N GLN A 56 11.40 13.54 6.47
CA GLN A 56 10.66 14.50 7.30
C GLN A 56 10.19 13.82 8.58
N LYS A 57 10.45 14.40 9.76
CA LYS A 57 10.05 13.83 11.06
C LYS A 57 8.55 13.54 11.18
N SER A 58 7.71 14.31 10.49
CA SER A 58 6.26 14.15 10.48
C SER A 58 5.77 13.08 9.51
N LYS A 59 6.62 12.63 8.57
CA LYS A 59 6.27 11.58 7.61
C LYS A 59 6.65 10.22 8.19
N TRP A 60 5.64 9.40 8.37
CA TRP A 60 5.76 8.03 8.83
C TRP A 60 4.81 7.16 8.00
N GLU A 61 5.12 5.87 7.92
CA GLU A 61 4.27 4.87 7.27
C GLU A 61 4.05 3.68 8.19
N LEU A 62 2.84 3.10 8.09
CA LEU A 62 2.49 1.84 8.70
C LEU A 62 1.92 0.92 7.63
N LEU A 63 2.45 -0.30 7.56
CA LEU A 63 1.93 -1.35 6.70
C LEU A 63 1.28 -2.42 7.57
N LEU A 64 0.01 -2.73 7.30
CA LEU A 64 -0.71 -3.82 7.95
C LEU A 64 -1.13 -4.84 6.91
N VAL A 65 -0.69 -6.10 7.09
CA VAL A 65 -1.09 -7.20 6.22
C VAL A 65 -2.46 -7.71 6.65
N LEU A 66 -3.50 -7.35 5.89
CA LEU A 66 -4.86 -7.80 6.16
C LEU A 66 -5.11 -9.25 5.69
N LYS A 67 -4.51 -9.65 4.56
CA LYS A 67 -4.58 -11.01 4.00
C LYS A 67 -3.29 -11.34 3.25
N GLY A 68 -2.85 -12.59 3.37
CA GLY A 68 -1.66 -13.11 2.69
C GLY A 68 -0.36 -12.73 3.39
N SER A 69 0.70 -12.51 2.62
CA SER A 69 2.03 -12.17 3.11
C SER A 69 2.73 -11.19 2.16
N LEU A 70 3.70 -10.45 2.70
CA LEU A 70 4.58 -9.58 1.93
C LEU A 70 6.03 -9.77 2.38
N ALA A 71 6.95 -9.54 1.46
CA ALA A 71 8.37 -9.40 1.78
C ALA A 71 8.68 -7.92 1.98
N LEU A 72 9.35 -7.59 3.08
CA LEU A 72 9.83 -6.25 3.38
C LEU A 72 11.35 -6.28 3.42
N VAL A 73 11.97 -5.37 2.67
CA VAL A 73 13.41 -5.13 2.71
C VAL A 73 13.61 -3.73 3.26
N ILE A 74 14.37 -3.63 4.35
CA ILE A 74 14.69 -2.36 5.01
C ILE A 74 16.18 -2.14 4.82
N PHE A 75 16.52 -0.99 4.24
CA PHE A 75 17.90 -0.56 4.06
C PHE A 75 18.34 0.28 5.26
N ASN A 76 19.65 0.33 5.51
CA ASN A 76 20.21 1.24 6.50
C ASN A 76 20.10 2.72 6.03
N GLN A 77 20.56 3.67 6.86
CA GLN A 77 20.54 5.10 6.54
C GLN A 77 21.35 5.47 5.28
N ALA A 78 22.33 4.66 4.89
CA ALA A 78 23.14 4.84 3.68
C ALA A 78 22.49 4.19 2.43
N GLY A 79 21.40 3.44 2.60
CA GLY A 79 20.69 2.77 1.50
C GLY A 79 21.24 1.38 1.14
N GLU A 80 21.97 0.74 2.07
CA GLU A 80 22.52 -0.63 1.93
C GLU A 80 21.64 -1.70 2.58
#